data_AF-A0A931TR03-F1
#
_entry.id   AF-A0A931TR03-F1
#
_cell.length_a   1.000
_cell.length_b   1.000
_cell.length_c   1.000
_cell.angle_alpha   90.00
_cell.angle_beta   90.00
_cell.angle_gamma   90.00
#
_symmetry.space_group_name_H-M   'P 1'
#
loop_
_entity.id
_entity.type
_entity.pdbx_description
1 polymer ?
#
loop_
_entity_poly.entity_id
_entity_poly.type
_entity_poly.pdbx_seq_one_letter_code
_entity_poly.pdbx_strand_id
1 'polypeptide(L)'
;MEIKILKAGMENTVIIDNDFQKMFAFYNYDEAYTCLLNPKELKNLINSQPKYRIKFHKETDTLFGLTVKKATAINPDRPFDPVEIWYTNDISLKKSNWFNGFKEIPGVLLKYHIIQNGIKMEFSASKINEMNIKDSIVEMKRKGKKISYSKFDDLIDGLFETFK
;
A
#
# COMPACT_ATOMS: atom_id res chain seq x y z
N MET A 1 6.22 -2.03 6.10
CA MET A 1 5.22 -2.78 5.29
C MET A 1 5.83 -3.03 3.93
N GLU A 2 5.66 -4.23 3.38
CA GLU A 2 6.10 -4.57 2.02
C GLU A 2 4.88 -5.00 1.19
N ILE A 3 4.72 -4.42 0.01
CA ILE A 3 3.67 -4.76 -0.96
C ILE A 3 4.37 -5.36 -2.17
N LYS A 4 3.99 -6.57 -2.58
CA LYS A 4 4.54 -7.26 -3.75
C LYS A 4 3.46 -7.59 -4.77
N ILE A 5 3.70 -7.27 -6.03
CA ILE A 5 2.85 -7.65 -7.16
C ILE A 5 3.70 -8.49 -8.11
N LEU A 6 3.24 -9.73 -8.36
CA LEU A 6 3.87 -10.67 -9.30
C LEU A 6 2.86 -11.01 -10.39
N LYS A 7 3.15 -10.67 -11.65
CA LYS A 7 2.28 -10.99 -12.78
C LYS A 7 3.08 -11.07 -14.09
N ALA A 8 2.89 -12.14 -14.86
CA ALA A 8 3.50 -12.30 -16.19
C ALA A 8 5.03 -12.06 -16.26
N GLY A 9 5.78 -12.49 -15.23
CA GLY A 9 7.24 -12.29 -15.16
C GLY A 9 7.66 -10.93 -14.57
N MET A 10 6.72 -10.01 -14.36
CA MET A 10 6.98 -8.76 -13.66
C MET A 10 7.00 -8.97 -12.14
N GLU A 11 7.95 -8.30 -11.50
CA GLU A 11 7.99 -8.11 -10.06
C GLU A 11 7.98 -6.62 -9.72
N ASN A 12 6.95 -6.19 -8.99
CA ASN A 12 6.89 -4.88 -8.36
C ASN A 12 6.91 -5.06 -6.84
N THR A 13 7.74 -4.29 -6.15
CA THR A 13 7.82 -4.30 -4.68
C THR A 13 7.87 -2.87 -4.15
N VAL A 14 7.01 -2.54 -3.20
CA VAL A 14 7.03 -1.27 -2.48
C VAL A 14 7.28 -1.54 -1.00
N ILE A 15 8.35 -0.96 -0.46
CA ILE A 15 8.67 -0.98 0.97
C ILE A 15 8.31 0.38 1.55
N ILE A 16 7.39 0.38 2.50
CA ILE A 16 7.01 1.54 3.32
C ILE A 16 7.62 1.38 4.70
N ASP A 17 8.50 2.30 5.05
CA ASP A 17 9.08 2.44 6.37
C ASP A 17 8.22 3.38 7.21
N ASN A 18 7.64 2.85 8.29
CA ASN A 18 6.73 3.60 9.14
C ASN A 18 7.47 4.55 10.11
N ASP A 19 8.66 4.18 10.52
CA ASP A 19 9.40 4.90 11.56
C ASP A 19 10.14 6.09 10.96
N PHE A 20 10.73 5.90 9.77
CA PHE A 20 11.46 6.95 9.06
C PHE A 20 10.61 7.65 7.97
N GLN A 21 9.37 7.20 7.76
CA GLN A 21 8.48 7.70 6.71
C GLN A 21 9.14 7.74 5.33
N LYS A 22 9.80 6.64 4.96
CA LYS A 22 10.45 6.46 3.66
C LYS A 22 9.66 5.48 2.82
N MET A 23 9.71 5.68 1.51
CA MET A 23 9.15 4.76 0.55
C MET A 23 10.21 4.39 -0.48
N PHE A 24 10.38 3.08 -0.65
CA PHE A 24 11.25 2.49 -1.64
C PHE A 24 10.40 1.67 -2.59
N ALA A 25 10.68 1.77 -3.89
CA ALA A 25 10.01 0.97 -4.89
C ALA A 25 11.03 0.26 -5.78
N PHE A 26 10.71 -0.97 -6.14
CA PHE A 26 11.44 -1.81 -7.06
C PHE A 26 10.49 -2.27 -8.15
N TYR A 27 10.96 -2.21 -9.38
CA TYR A 27 10.24 -2.70 -10.54
C TYR A 27 11.21 -3.54 -11.38
N ASN A 28 10.78 -4.72 -11.81
CA ASN A 28 11.55 -5.59 -12.67
C ASN A 28 10.62 -6.26 -13.67
N TYR A 29 10.87 -6.05 -14.95
CA TYR A 29 10.19 -6.71 -16.05
C TYR A 29 11.20 -6.99 -17.17
N ASP A 30 11.52 -6.00 -18.00
CA ASP A 30 12.62 -6.06 -18.97
C ASP A 30 13.97 -5.71 -18.34
N GLU A 31 13.97 -4.68 -17.49
CA GLU A 31 15.13 -4.21 -16.74
C GLU A 31 14.71 -3.93 -15.30
N ALA A 32 15.65 -4.13 -14.36
CA ALA A 32 15.43 -3.88 -12.95
C ALA A 32 15.70 -2.41 -12.60
N TYR A 33 14.76 -1.79 -11.92
CA TYR A 33 14.80 -0.39 -11.48
C TYR A 33 14.59 -0.28 -9.98
N THR A 34 15.23 0.74 -9.39
CA THR A 34 15.06 1.11 -7.99
C THR A 34 14.69 2.57 -7.89
N CYS A 35 13.76 2.89 -7.00
CA CYS A 35 13.33 4.25 -6.70
C CYS A 35 13.29 4.43 -5.18
N LEU A 36 13.96 5.47 -4.69
CA LEU A 36 13.78 5.98 -3.33
C LEU A 36 13.12 7.34 -3.47
N LEU A 37 11.90 7.47 -2.95
CA LEU A 37 11.16 8.72 -3.05
C LEU A 37 11.85 9.78 -2.20
N ASN A 38 12.16 10.91 -2.81
CA ASN A 38 12.61 12.09 -2.06
C ASN A 38 11.42 12.76 -1.35
N PRO A 39 11.65 13.68 -0.37
CA PRO A 39 10.57 14.29 0.40
C PRO A 39 9.50 15.02 -0.44
N LYS A 40 9.90 15.62 -1.57
CA LYS A 40 8.96 16.31 -2.47
C LYS A 40 8.07 15.31 -3.21
N GLU A 41 8.66 14.26 -3.76
CA GLU A 41 7.93 13.18 -4.42
C GLU A 41 6.98 12.48 -3.46
N LEU A 42 7.44 12.16 -2.25
CA LEU A 42 6.61 11.54 -1.22
C LEU A 42 5.42 12.43 -0.83
N LYS A 43 5.64 13.72 -0.62
CA LYS A 43 4.57 14.68 -0.34
C LYS A 43 3.55 14.74 -1.47
N ASN A 44 4.02 14.74 -2.72
CA ASN A 44 3.14 14.75 -3.89
C ASN A 44 2.30 13.47 -3.97
N LEU A 45 2.92 12.30 -3.74
CA LEU A 45 2.23 11.01 -3.70
C LEU A 45 1.16 10.97 -2.61
N ILE A 46 1.46 11.44 -1.40
CA ILE A 46 0.48 11.48 -0.30
C ILE A 46 -0.69 12.42 -0.66
N ASN A 47 -0.39 13.57 -1.27
CA ASN A 47 -1.41 14.54 -1.67
C ASN A 47 -2.29 14.07 -2.83
N SER A 48 -1.79 13.16 -3.68
CA SER A 48 -2.58 12.57 -4.77
C SER A 48 -3.50 11.45 -4.32
N GLN A 49 -3.37 10.96 -3.08
CA GLN A 49 -4.23 9.91 -2.57
C GLN A 49 -5.69 10.36 -2.45
N PRO A 50 -6.66 9.46 -2.70
CA PRO A 50 -8.07 9.76 -2.51
C PRO A 50 -8.34 10.18 -1.06
N LYS A 51 -9.18 11.21 -0.90
CA LYS A 51 -9.63 11.68 0.41
C LYS A 51 -10.94 11.00 0.76
N TYR A 52 -10.88 10.07 1.70
CA TYR A 52 -12.07 9.38 2.20
C TYR A 52 -12.61 10.06 3.45
N ARG A 53 -13.94 9.99 3.62
CA ARG A 53 -14.58 10.12 4.94
C ARG A 53 -14.69 8.72 5.55
N ILE A 54 -14.11 8.51 6.72
CA ILE A 54 -14.13 7.21 7.39
C ILE A 54 -15.33 7.13 8.34
N LYS A 55 -16.16 6.10 8.16
CA LYS A 55 -17.20 5.70 9.11
C LYS A 55 -16.75 4.44 9.85
N PHE A 56 -16.50 4.56 11.14
CA PHE A 56 -16.21 3.42 12.00
C PHE A 56 -17.50 2.71 12.42
N HIS A 57 -17.44 1.39 12.51
CA HIS A 57 -18.55 0.56 12.97
C HIS A 57 -18.21 -0.14 14.28
N LYS A 58 -19.23 -0.65 14.97
CA LYS A 58 -19.06 -1.49 16.17
C LYS A 58 -18.80 -2.95 15.83
N GLU A 59 -18.97 -3.33 14.56
CA GLU A 59 -18.74 -4.69 14.06
C GLU A 59 -17.28 -5.11 14.25
N THR A 60 -17.13 -6.30 14.80
CA THR A 60 -15.85 -6.98 15.03
C THR A 60 -15.92 -8.40 14.52
N ASP A 61 -14.79 -8.94 14.10
CA ASP A 61 -14.63 -10.32 13.68
C ASP A 61 -13.22 -10.81 14.05
N THR A 62 -12.84 -12.01 13.62
CA THR A 62 -11.51 -12.59 13.80
C THR A 62 -10.91 -12.98 12.44
N LEU A 63 -9.72 -12.47 12.13
CA LEU A 63 -8.93 -12.90 10.97
C LEU A 63 -7.54 -13.34 11.42
N PHE A 64 -7.14 -14.57 11.09
CA PHE A 64 -5.85 -15.16 11.50
C PHE A 64 -5.59 -15.07 13.02
N GLY A 65 -6.64 -15.23 13.83
CA GLY A 65 -6.55 -15.13 15.30
C GLY A 65 -6.44 -13.70 15.84
N LEU A 66 -6.46 -12.68 14.97
CA LEU A 66 -6.47 -11.28 15.37
C LEU A 66 -7.90 -10.74 15.41
N THR A 67 -8.17 -9.90 16.40
CA THR A 67 -9.40 -9.11 16.46
C THR A 67 -9.38 -8.07 15.36
N VAL A 68 -10.40 -8.09 14.51
CA VAL A 68 -10.58 -7.09 13.45
C VAL A 68 -11.81 -6.24 13.70
N LYS A 69 -11.73 -4.99 13.25
CA LYS A 69 -12.80 -4.00 13.33
C LYS A 69 -13.17 -3.56 11.92
N LYS A 70 -14.45 -3.27 11.73
CA LYS A 70 -14.95 -2.80 10.45
C LYS A 70 -14.98 -1.27 10.38
N ALA A 71 -14.64 -0.75 9.21
CA ALA A 71 -14.87 0.63 8.81
C ALA A 71 -15.36 0.69 7.36
N THR A 72 -15.93 1.83 6.98
CA THR A 72 -16.27 2.15 5.59
C THR A 72 -15.62 3.46 5.21
N ALA A 73 -14.89 3.47 4.09
CA ALA A 73 -14.32 4.68 3.52
C ALA A 73 -15.17 5.16 2.35
N ILE A 74 -15.65 6.40 2.42
CA ILE A 74 -16.55 7.00 1.43
C ILE A 74 -15.78 8.09 0.69
N ASN A 75 -15.62 7.94 -0.62
CA ASN A 75 -15.06 9.00 -1.46
C ASN A 75 -16.17 10.02 -1.75
N PRO A 76 -16.02 11.30 -1.36
CA PRO A 76 -17.03 12.33 -1.66
C PRO A 76 -17.34 12.47 -3.15
N ASP A 77 -16.36 12.21 -4.02
CA ASP A 77 -16.51 12.29 -5.47
C ASP A 77 -17.18 11.03 -6.05
N ARG A 78 -17.24 9.93 -5.27
CA ARG A 78 -17.86 8.65 -5.65
C ARG A 78 -18.61 8.03 -4.45
N PRO A 79 -19.68 8.67 -3.96
CA PRO A 79 -20.33 8.26 -2.72
C PRO A 79 -21.05 6.90 -2.80
N PHE A 80 -21.33 6.42 -4.03
CA PHE A 80 -22.04 5.16 -4.28
C PHE A 80 -21.14 3.92 -4.37
N ASP A 81 -19.82 4.08 -4.25
CA ASP A 81 -18.85 2.97 -4.24
C ASP A 81 -18.01 3.00 -2.96
N PRO A 82 -18.62 2.72 -1.79
CA PRO A 82 -17.92 2.73 -0.52
C PRO A 82 -16.93 1.56 -0.42
N VAL A 83 -15.75 1.83 0.16
CA VAL A 83 -14.76 0.80 0.43
C VAL A 83 -15.03 0.20 1.81
N GLU A 84 -15.38 -1.09 1.86
CA GLU A 84 -15.37 -1.86 3.10
C GLU A 84 -13.93 -2.13 3.53
N ILE A 85 -13.64 -1.89 4.82
CA ILE A 85 -12.31 -2.04 5.40
C ILE A 85 -12.41 -2.90 6.66
N TRP A 86 -11.58 -3.93 6.75
CA TRP A 86 -11.28 -4.64 7.98
C TRP A 86 -9.85 -4.36 8.40
N TYR A 87 -9.66 -3.91 9.64
CA TYR A 87 -8.36 -3.54 10.19
C TYR A 87 -8.19 -4.10 11.60
N THR A 88 -6.93 -4.27 12.03
CA THR A 88 -6.60 -4.75 13.38
C THR A 88 -5.67 -3.78 14.10
N ASN A 89 -5.84 -3.68 15.42
CA ASN A 89 -4.91 -2.98 16.32
C ASN A 89 -3.98 -3.93 17.06
N ASP A 90 -4.10 -5.24 16.85
CA ASP A 90 -3.34 -6.26 17.57
C ASP A 90 -1.87 -6.31 17.06
N ILE A 91 -1.64 -5.83 15.83
CA ILE A 91 -0.31 -5.60 15.29
C ILE A 91 0.17 -4.23 15.77
N SER A 92 1.27 -4.20 16.53
CA SER A 92 1.85 -2.99 17.13
C SER A 92 2.57 -2.07 16.12
N LEU A 93 1.93 -1.76 14.99
CA LEU A 93 2.40 -0.83 13.97
C LEU A 93 1.48 0.40 13.93
N LYS A 94 1.84 1.45 14.67
CA LYS A 94 1.02 2.67 14.79
C LYS A 94 1.07 3.50 13.52
N LYS A 95 -0.07 4.07 13.11
CA LYS A 95 -0.19 4.97 11.94
C LYS A 95 0.30 4.35 10.63
N SER A 96 0.14 3.04 10.46
CA SER A 96 0.61 2.28 9.29
C SER A 96 0.09 2.76 7.94
N ASN A 97 -0.96 3.60 7.94
CA ASN A 97 -1.66 4.08 6.75
C ASN A 97 -1.31 5.53 6.38
N TRP A 98 -0.21 6.09 6.92
CA TRP A 98 0.18 7.49 6.72
C TRP A 98 0.39 7.89 5.26
N PHE A 99 0.69 6.93 4.39
CA PHE A 99 1.03 7.15 2.98
C PHE A 99 -0.16 7.01 2.02
N ASN A 100 -1.31 6.51 2.48
CA ASN A 100 -2.45 6.17 1.63
C ASN A 100 -3.75 6.91 2.06
N GLY A 101 -4.82 6.72 1.28
CA GLY A 101 -6.11 7.38 1.53
C GLY A 101 -6.79 7.01 2.87
N PHE A 102 -6.32 5.97 3.57
CA PHE A 102 -6.91 5.45 4.80
C PHE A 102 -6.18 5.91 6.07
N LYS A 103 -5.49 7.05 6.03
CA LYS A 103 -4.70 7.62 7.15
C LYS A 103 -5.43 7.72 8.51
N GLU A 104 -6.76 7.80 8.50
CA GLU A 104 -7.60 7.87 9.71
C GLU A 104 -7.82 6.49 10.35
N ILE A 105 -7.59 5.40 9.63
CA ILE A 105 -7.64 4.05 10.17
C ILE A 105 -6.42 3.84 11.07
N PRO A 106 -6.60 3.57 12.38
CA PRO A 106 -5.50 3.57 13.34
C PRO A 106 -4.61 2.31 13.29
N GLY A 107 -5.12 1.23 12.70
CA GLY A 107 -4.49 -0.08 12.68
C GLY A 107 -4.13 -0.58 11.28
N VAL A 108 -3.59 -1.79 11.22
CA VAL A 108 -3.16 -2.42 9.97
C VAL A 108 -4.37 -2.92 9.18
N LEU A 109 -4.47 -2.54 7.90
CA LEU A 109 -5.51 -2.99 6.99
C LEU A 109 -5.28 -4.47 6.64
N LEU A 110 -6.31 -5.31 6.80
CA LEU A 110 -6.26 -6.73 6.47
C LEU A 110 -7.19 -7.11 5.31
N LYS A 111 -8.26 -6.36 5.09
CA LYS A 111 -9.15 -6.53 3.93
C LYS A 111 -9.68 -5.18 3.47
N TYR A 112 -9.45 -4.83 2.22
CA TYR A 112 -9.92 -3.58 1.61
C TYR A 112 -9.77 -3.65 0.10
N HIS A 113 -10.24 -2.64 -0.62
CA HIS A 113 -9.92 -2.48 -2.03
C HIS A 113 -9.53 -1.04 -2.33
N ILE A 114 -8.81 -0.83 -3.42
CA ILE A 114 -8.54 0.50 -3.98
C ILE A 114 -8.85 0.50 -5.47
N ILE A 115 -9.05 1.68 -6.01
CA ILE A 115 -9.15 1.89 -7.46
C ILE A 115 -7.93 2.71 -7.87
N GLN A 116 -7.09 2.13 -8.72
CA GLN A 116 -5.94 2.80 -9.30
C GLN A 116 -5.94 2.56 -10.81
N ASN A 117 -5.76 3.61 -11.60
CA ASN A 117 -5.71 3.53 -13.07
C ASN A 117 -6.92 2.84 -13.70
N GLY A 118 -8.10 3.01 -13.09
CA GLY A 118 -9.35 2.37 -13.54
C GLY A 118 -9.51 0.90 -13.14
N ILE A 119 -8.55 0.32 -12.43
CA ILE A 119 -8.56 -1.08 -11.99
C ILE A 119 -8.91 -1.12 -10.51
N LYS A 120 -9.93 -1.91 -10.17
CA LYS A 120 -10.28 -2.25 -8.78
C LYS A 120 -9.38 -3.39 -8.31
N MET A 121 -8.54 -3.11 -7.32
CA MET A 121 -7.64 -4.08 -6.70
C MET A 121 -8.14 -4.43 -5.31
N GLU A 122 -8.41 -5.71 -5.08
CA GLU A 122 -8.83 -6.24 -3.79
C GLU A 122 -7.63 -6.79 -3.03
N PHE A 123 -7.46 -6.32 -1.79
CA PHE A 123 -6.39 -6.74 -0.90
C PHE A 123 -7.03 -7.52 0.25
N SER A 124 -6.57 -8.75 0.46
CA SER A 124 -6.90 -9.57 1.62
C SER A 124 -5.63 -10.22 2.14
N ALA A 125 -5.39 -10.10 3.44
CA ALA A 125 -4.32 -10.82 4.11
C ALA A 125 -4.51 -12.33 3.87
N SER A 126 -3.47 -13.01 3.41
CA SER A 126 -3.47 -14.46 3.18
C SER A 126 -2.72 -15.24 4.27
N LYS A 127 -1.78 -14.57 4.97
CA LYS A 127 -0.99 -15.13 6.06
C LYS A 127 -0.42 -14.01 6.93
N ILE A 128 -0.32 -14.25 8.24
CA ILE A 128 0.38 -13.39 9.19
C ILE A 128 1.42 -14.24 9.90
N ASN A 129 2.68 -13.80 9.92
CA ASN A 129 3.77 -14.47 10.64
C ASN A 129 4.48 -13.46 11.53
N GLU A 130 4.70 -13.82 12.78
CA GLU A 130 5.58 -13.07 13.68
C GLU A 130 7.02 -13.56 13.45
N MET A 131 7.92 -12.63 13.15
CA MET A 131 9.33 -12.95 12.90
C MET A 131 10.21 -11.85 13.49
N ASN A 132 11.36 -12.23 14.03
CA ASN A 132 12.38 -11.28 14.43
C ASN A 132 13.21 -10.88 13.20
N ILE A 133 13.03 -9.65 12.73
CA ILE A 133 13.62 -9.14 11.49
C ILE A 133 14.83 -8.27 11.85
N LYS A 134 16.01 -8.56 11.26
CA LYS A 134 17.18 -7.69 11.39
C LYS A 134 16.93 -6.38 10.62
N ASP A 135 17.29 -5.24 11.20
CA ASP A 135 17.12 -3.88 10.60
C ASP A 135 17.59 -3.78 9.14
N SER A 136 18.64 -4.55 8.78
CA SER A 136 19.16 -4.63 7.40
C SER A 136 18.14 -5.08 6.34
N ILE A 137 16.96 -5.58 6.70
CA ILE A 137 15.91 -5.99 5.75
C ILE A 137 15.09 -4.78 5.26
N VAL A 138 15.08 -3.66 6.01
CA VAL A 138 14.42 -2.42 5.58
C VAL A 138 15.24 -1.68 4.51
N GLU A 139 16.52 -2.00 4.38
CA GLU A 139 17.33 -1.56 3.25
C GLU A 139 17.00 -2.39 2.00
N MET A 140 16.55 -1.72 0.94
CA MET A 140 16.29 -2.38 -0.34
C MET A 140 17.58 -2.92 -0.93
N LYS A 141 17.90 -4.21 -0.64
CA LYS A 141 19.09 -4.93 -1.16
C LYS A 141 19.01 -5.27 -2.65
N ARG A 142 17.97 -4.79 -3.34
CA ARG A 142 17.74 -5.09 -4.75
C ARG A 142 18.60 -4.18 -5.61
N LYS A 143 19.29 -4.77 -6.58
CA LYS A 143 20.08 -4.05 -7.57
C LYS A 143 19.19 -3.67 -8.75
N GLY A 144 19.38 -2.47 -9.27
CA GLY A 144 18.66 -1.97 -10.44
C GLY A 144 19.10 -0.54 -10.75
N LYS A 145 18.75 -0.05 -11.94
CA LYS A 145 19.02 1.32 -12.33
C LYS A 145 18.19 2.27 -11.46
N LYS A 146 18.84 3.28 -10.88
CA LYS A 146 18.15 4.29 -10.06
C LYS A 146 17.35 5.22 -10.96
N ILE A 147 16.08 5.43 -10.63
CA ILE A 147 15.16 6.32 -11.35
C ILE A 147 14.39 7.22 -10.39
N SER A 148 13.85 8.34 -10.90
CA SER A 148 12.94 9.21 -10.17
C SER A 148 11.58 8.56 -9.98
N TYR A 149 10.78 9.08 -9.03
CA TYR A 149 9.43 8.58 -8.83
C TYR A 149 8.55 8.80 -10.05
N SER A 150 8.65 9.96 -10.71
CA SER A 150 7.90 10.23 -11.95
C SER A 150 8.18 9.17 -13.03
N LYS A 151 9.44 8.77 -13.20
CA LYS A 151 9.77 7.74 -14.19
C LYS A 151 9.26 6.36 -13.79
N PHE A 152 9.24 6.06 -12.49
CA PHE A 152 8.63 4.84 -11.97
C PHE A 152 7.12 4.82 -12.20
N ASP A 153 6.44 5.93 -11.92
CA ASP A 153 5.00 6.13 -12.15
C ASP A 153 4.66 5.88 -13.63
N ASP A 154 5.42 6.49 -14.56
CA ASP A 154 5.25 6.27 -16.00
C ASP A 154 5.40 4.79 -16.41
N LEU A 155 6.34 4.05 -15.80
CA LEU A 155 6.54 2.62 -16.08
C LEU A 155 5.36 1.79 -15.60
N ILE A 156 4.81 2.13 -14.44
CA ILE A 156 3.64 1.45 -13.87
C ILE A 156 2.38 1.77 -14.66
N ASP A 157 2.18 3.03 -15.05
CA ASP A 157 1.04 3.45 -15.85
C ASP A 157 1.06 2.80 -17.24
N GLY A 158 2.21 2.86 -17.92
CA GLY A 158 2.38 2.21 -19.23
C GLY A 158 2.13 0.70 -19.18
N LEU A 159 2.52 0.04 -18.09
CA LEU A 159 2.18 -1.35 -17.86
C LEU A 159 0.66 -1.54 -17.75
N PHE A 160 -0.04 -0.75 -16.94
CA PHE A 160 -1.48 -0.92 -16.75
C PHE A 160 -2.28 -0.70 -18.04
N GLU A 161 -1.77 0.10 -18.96
CA GLU A 161 -2.35 0.22 -20.31
C GLU A 161 -2.27 -1.09 -21.11
N THR A 162 -1.27 -1.95 -20.89
CA THR A 162 -1.16 -3.26 -21.57
C THR A 162 -2.19 -4.29 -21.11
N PHE A 163 -2.87 -4.05 -19.97
CA PHE A 163 -3.92 -4.93 -19.46
C PHE A 163 -5.34 -4.51 -19.87
N LYS A 164 -5.49 -3.39 -20.61
CA LYS A 164 -6.76 -2.94 -21.18
C LYS A 164 -7.02 -3.63 -22.50
#